data_AF-A0A956U0P1-F1
#
_entry.id   AF-A0A956U0P1-F1
#
_cell.length_a   1.000
_cell.length_b   1.000
_cell.length_c   1.000
_cell.angle_alpha   90.00
_cell.angle_beta   90.00
_cell.angle_gamma   90.00
#
_symmetry.space_group_name_H-M   'P 1'
#
loop_
_entity.id
_entity.type
_entity.pdbx_description
1 polymer ?
#
loop_
_entity_poly.entity_id
_entity_poly.type
_entity_poly.pdbx_seq_one_letter_code
_entity_poly.pdbx_strand_id
1 'polypeptide(L)'
;MNKDVASGLELAKNTLDTEKKGLIYQHQSENSYANELSTNILIAITDYKDNPEITGDRVDLDFAIKVVDEFLKEARFYVENDPNPQSYLIHIVRYHPGETPEQKPAGGIIITP
;
A
#
# COMPACT_ATOMS: atom_id res chain seq x y z
N MET A 1 -2.96 9.02 8.17
CA MET A 1 -4.12 9.57 7.42
C MET A 1 -3.99 9.17 5.95
N ASN A 2 -5.06 9.20 5.15
CA ASN A 2 -5.00 8.86 3.71
C ASN A 2 -3.89 9.66 2.97
N LYS A 3 -3.64 10.90 3.41
CA LYS A 3 -2.54 11.73 2.91
C LYS A 3 -1.16 11.10 3.11
N ASP A 4 -0.90 10.52 4.28
CA ASP A 4 0.40 9.90 4.56
C ASP A 4 0.59 8.60 3.76
N VAL A 5 -0.52 7.89 3.51
CA VAL A 5 -0.53 6.69 2.65
C VAL A 5 -0.25 7.06 1.20
N ALA A 6 -0.90 8.11 0.68
CA ALA A 6 -0.62 8.64 -0.65
C ALA A 6 0.84 9.10 -0.78
N SER A 7 1.39 9.78 0.24
CA SER A 7 2.80 10.17 0.26
C SER A 7 3.74 8.94 0.23
N GLY A 8 3.46 7.89 1.00
CA GLY A 8 4.28 6.67 0.99
C GLY A 8 4.25 5.94 -0.35
N LEU A 9 3.07 5.85 -0.98
CA LEU A 9 2.90 5.28 -2.32
C LEU A 9 3.65 6.10 -3.39
N GLU A 10 3.61 7.43 -3.28
CA GLU A 10 4.32 8.33 -4.19
C GLU A 10 5.85 8.19 -4.08
N LEU A 11 6.38 8.08 -2.85
CA LEU A 11 7.81 7.82 -2.60
C LEU A 11 8.26 6.48 -3.20
N ALA A 12 7.45 5.43 -3.02
CA ALA A 12 7.73 4.11 -3.58
C ALA A 12 7.74 4.16 -5.12
N LYS A 13 6.70 4.75 -5.72
CA LYS A 13 6.61 4.91 -7.18
C LYS A 13 7.81 5.68 -7.75
N ASN A 14 8.17 6.81 -7.14
CA ASN A 14 9.29 7.63 -7.59
C ASN A 14 10.63 6.88 -7.48
N THR A 15 10.79 6.03 -6.47
CA THR A 15 11.97 5.17 -6.31
C THR A 15 12.05 4.13 -7.43
N LEU A 16 10.94 3.43 -7.71
CA LEU A 16 10.87 2.46 -8.81
C LEU A 16 11.08 3.12 -10.19
N ASP A 17 10.52 4.31 -10.41
CA ASP A 17 10.73 5.09 -11.64
C ASP A 17 12.20 5.50 -11.83
N THR A 18 12.93 5.74 -10.73
CA THR A 18 14.37 6.03 -10.75
C THR A 18 15.18 4.75 -10.99
N GLU A 19 14.83 3.64 -10.35
CA GLU A 19 15.45 2.33 -10.58
C GLU A 19 15.30 1.89 -12.05
N LYS A 20 14.13 2.15 -12.65
CA LYS A 20 13.87 1.86 -14.07
C LYS A 20 14.81 2.60 -15.01
N LYS A 21 15.30 3.77 -14.59
CA LYS A 21 16.30 4.56 -15.33
C LYS A 21 17.73 4.09 -15.07
N GLY A 22 17.93 3.01 -14.31
CA GLY A 22 19.23 2.44 -13.95
C GLY A 22 19.92 3.17 -12.80
N LEU A 23 19.19 3.93 -11.98
CA LEU A 23 19.73 4.71 -10.88
C LEU A 23 19.31 4.11 -9.53
N ILE A 24 20.28 3.89 -8.65
CA ILE A 24 20.02 3.40 -7.29
C ILE A 24 19.82 4.63 -6.38
N TYR A 25 18.57 5.01 -6.17
CA TYR A 25 18.20 6.16 -5.34
C TYR A 25 16.81 5.97 -4.73
N GLN A 26 16.73 6.01 -3.40
CA GLN A 26 15.49 5.92 -2.65
C GLN A 26 15.01 7.31 -2.23
N HIS A 27 13.79 7.68 -2.65
CA HIS A 27 13.18 8.95 -2.27
C HIS A 27 12.73 8.93 -0.81
N GLN A 28 12.82 10.07 -0.12
CA GLN A 28 12.47 10.23 1.30
C GLN A 28 11.74 11.57 1.50
N SER A 29 10.98 11.67 2.58
CA SER A 29 10.26 12.88 3.00
C SER A 29 10.52 13.21 4.47
N GLU A 30 10.01 14.35 4.96
CA GLU A 30 10.02 14.68 6.40
C GLU A 30 9.01 13.84 7.21
N ASN A 31 8.10 13.13 6.54
CA ASN A 31 7.08 12.29 7.17
C ASN A 31 7.62 10.87 7.38
N SER A 32 7.99 10.55 8.62
CA SER A 32 8.56 9.25 8.99
C SER A 32 7.65 8.07 8.66
N TYR A 33 6.32 8.22 8.83
CA TYR A 33 5.37 7.17 8.49
C TYR A 33 5.31 6.90 6.99
N ALA A 34 5.33 7.95 6.16
CA ALA A 34 5.37 7.79 4.70
C ALA A 34 6.67 7.09 4.24
N ASN A 35 7.80 7.41 4.87
CA ASN A 35 9.08 6.77 4.58
C ASN A 35 9.09 5.28 4.96
N GLU A 36 8.55 4.94 6.14
CA GLU A 36 8.41 3.56 6.60
C GLU A 36 7.51 2.76 5.66
N LEU A 37 6.34 3.31 5.32
CA LEU A 37 5.42 2.68 4.37
C LEU A 37 6.07 2.47 3.00
N SER A 38 6.75 3.49 2.47
CA SER A 38 7.49 3.36 1.21
C SER A 38 8.54 2.26 1.27
N THR A 39 9.26 2.14 2.38
CA THR A 39 10.28 1.10 2.56
C THR A 39 9.65 -0.29 2.58
N ASN A 40 8.55 -0.47 3.31
CA ASN A 40 7.84 -1.75 3.37
C ASN A 40 7.29 -2.18 2.00
N ILE A 41 6.77 -1.22 1.21
CA ILE A 41 6.30 -1.49 -0.16
C ILE A 41 7.46 -1.96 -1.05
N LEU A 42 8.61 -1.27 -1.00
CA LEU A 42 9.77 -1.62 -1.81
C LEU A 42 10.35 -2.99 -1.42
N ILE A 43 10.37 -3.32 -0.12
CA ILE A 43 10.76 -4.65 0.36
C ILE A 43 9.81 -5.71 -0.20
N ALA A 44 8.49 -5.53 -0.06
CA ALA A 44 7.51 -6.50 -0.57
C ALA A 44 7.63 -6.72 -2.09
N ILE A 45 7.87 -5.67 -2.86
CA ILE A 45 8.12 -5.76 -4.31
C ILE A 45 9.40 -6.56 -4.60
N THR A 46 10.48 -6.28 -3.87
CA THR A 46 11.76 -6.98 -4.03
C THR A 46 11.63 -8.45 -3.68
N ASP A 47 11.01 -8.76 -2.54
CA ASP A 47 10.76 -10.13 -2.08
C ASP A 47 9.94 -10.90 -3.12
N TYR A 48 8.91 -10.29 -3.69
CA TYR A 48 8.08 -10.93 -4.72
C TYR A 48 8.85 -11.13 -6.04
N LYS A 49 9.63 -10.13 -6.47
CA LYS A 49 10.43 -10.17 -7.71
C LYS A 49 11.56 -11.21 -7.64
N ASP A 50 12.20 -11.32 -6.49
CA ASP A 50 13.39 -12.15 -6.30
C ASP A 50 13.03 -13.56 -5.77
N ASN A 51 11.75 -13.85 -5.49
CA ASN A 51 11.31 -15.16 -5.06
C ASN A 51 11.43 -16.20 -6.19
N PRO A 52 12.28 -17.23 -6.04
CA PRO A 52 12.49 -18.25 -7.06
C PRO A 52 11.29 -19.19 -7.25
N GLU A 53 10.36 -19.25 -6.31
CA GLU A 53 9.14 -20.07 -6.38
C GLU A 53 8.06 -19.43 -7.26
N ILE A 54 8.13 -18.12 -7.47
CA ILE A 54 7.20 -17.36 -8.32
C ILE A 54 7.72 -17.42 -9.76
N THR A 55 7.39 -18.52 -10.43
CA THR A 55 7.95 -18.89 -11.75
C THR A 55 7.07 -18.54 -12.95
N GLY A 56 5.77 -18.25 -12.72
CA GLY A 56 4.77 -18.12 -13.79
C GLY A 56 4.74 -16.77 -14.50
N ASP A 57 4.93 -15.68 -13.75
CA ASP A 57 4.99 -14.30 -14.25
C ASP A 57 5.90 -13.54 -13.29
N ARG A 58 7.20 -13.42 -13.62
CA ARG A 58 8.10 -12.59 -12.81
C ARG A 58 7.56 -11.17 -12.84
N VAL A 59 7.31 -10.60 -11.67
CA VAL A 59 6.99 -9.18 -11.54
C VAL A 59 8.20 -8.40 -12.03
N ASP A 60 8.07 -7.83 -13.22
CA ASP A 60 9.01 -6.85 -13.71
C ASP A 60 8.73 -5.49 -13.07
N LEU A 61 9.69 -4.59 -13.22
CA LEU A 61 9.61 -3.26 -12.63
C LEU A 61 8.43 -2.45 -13.21
N ASP A 62 8.02 -2.74 -14.45
CA ASP A 62 6.89 -2.08 -15.10
C ASP A 62 5.55 -2.48 -14.47
N PHE A 63 5.38 -3.76 -14.16
CA PHE A 63 4.24 -4.27 -13.42
C PHE A 63 4.20 -3.68 -12.01
N ALA A 64 5.34 -3.66 -11.31
CA ALA A 64 5.43 -3.08 -9.97
C ALA A 64 5.03 -1.59 -9.95
N ILE A 65 5.56 -0.79 -10.89
CA ILE A 65 5.20 0.63 -11.04
C ILE A 65 3.70 0.78 -11.30
N LYS A 66 3.14 -0.04 -12.20
CA LYS A 66 1.71 0.00 -12.52
C LYS A 66 0.84 -0.29 -11.30
N VAL A 67 1.18 -1.31 -10.51
CA VAL A 67 0.43 -1.66 -9.30
C VAL A 67 0.47 -0.52 -8.29
N VAL A 68 1.65 0.03 -8.00
CA VAL A 68 1.78 1.17 -7.06
C VAL A 68 1.02 2.40 -7.57
N ASP A 69 1.03 2.66 -8.88
CA ASP A 69 0.31 3.78 -9.48
C ASP A 69 -1.22 3.64 -9.36
N GLU A 70 -1.78 2.43 -9.52
CA GLU A 70 -3.21 2.17 -9.30
C GLU A 70 -3.60 2.44 -7.83
N PHE A 71 -2.85 1.90 -6.87
CA PHE A 71 -3.08 2.19 -5.44
C PHE A 71 -2.93 3.69 -5.12
N LEU A 72 -1.98 4.37 -5.74
CA LEU A 72 -1.80 5.81 -5.56
C LEU A 72 -3.00 6.62 -6.09
N LYS A 73 -3.53 6.27 -7.27
CA LYS A 73 -4.75 6.90 -7.81
C LYS A 73 -5.93 6.74 -6.86
N GLU A 74 -6.12 5.54 -6.34
CA GLU A 74 -7.18 5.26 -5.36
C GLU A 74 -6.97 6.05 -4.07
N ALA A 75 -5.77 6.00 -3.48
CA ALA A 75 -5.47 6.75 -2.26
C ALA A 75 -5.74 8.25 -2.43
N ARG A 76 -5.37 8.84 -3.58
CA ARG A 76 -5.65 10.24 -3.91
C ARG A 76 -7.15 10.52 -4.03
N PHE A 77 -7.90 9.64 -4.70
CA PHE A 77 -9.37 9.75 -4.76
C PHE A 77 -9.98 9.83 -3.36
N TYR A 78 -9.55 8.98 -2.43
CA TYR A 78 -10.04 9.02 -1.05
C TYR A 78 -9.57 10.25 -0.26
N VAL A 79 -8.34 10.74 -0.48
CA VAL A 79 -7.89 12.02 0.11
C VAL A 79 -8.79 13.18 -0.31
N GLU A 80 -9.20 13.20 -1.57
CA GLU A 80 -9.98 14.30 -2.16
C GLU A 80 -11.49 14.21 -1.85
N ASN A 81 -12.03 13.00 -1.74
CA ASN A 81 -13.49 12.78 -1.74
C ASN A 81 -14.05 12.14 -0.46
N ASP A 82 -13.21 11.58 0.43
CA ASP A 82 -13.69 10.93 1.66
C ASP A 82 -12.84 11.32 2.88
N PRO A 83 -13.38 12.11 3.82
CA PRO A 83 -12.67 12.46 5.05
C PRO A 83 -12.50 11.27 6.00
N ASN A 84 -13.17 10.13 5.75
CA ASN A 84 -13.02 8.93 6.57
C ASN A 84 -11.77 8.12 6.15
N PRO A 85 -10.71 8.10 6.99
CA PRO A 85 -9.50 7.33 6.69
C PRO A 85 -9.72 5.81 6.69
N GLN A 86 -10.84 5.31 7.24
CA GLN A 86 -11.13 3.88 7.26
C GLN A 86 -11.72 3.36 5.95
N SER A 87 -12.31 4.22 5.12
CA SER A 87 -12.96 3.79 3.87
C SER A 87 -11.95 3.21 2.86
N TYR A 88 -10.75 3.81 2.78
CA TYR A 88 -9.67 3.31 1.92
C TYR A 88 -9.14 1.96 2.43
N LEU A 89 -8.96 1.81 3.75
CA LEU A 89 -8.52 0.54 4.34
C LEU A 89 -9.55 -0.58 4.11
N ILE A 90 -10.84 -0.29 4.28
CA ILE A 90 -11.93 -1.24 3.98
C ILE A 90 -11.92 -1.61 2.50
N HIS A 91 -11.62 -0.67 1.60
CA HIS A 91 -11.51 -0.94 0.17
C HIS A 91 -10.37 -1.92 -0.14
N ILE A 92 -9.17 -1.69 0.42
CA ILE A 92 -8.01 -2.59 0.25
C ILE A 92 -8.31 -4.00 0.75
N VAL A 93 -8.92 -4.14 1.94
CA VAL A 93 -9.22 -5.45 2.54
C VAL A 93 -10.19 -6.28 1.69
N ARG A 94 -10.98 -5.66 0.80
CA ARG A 94 -11.83 -6.40 -0.16
C ARG A 94 -11.03 -7.16 -1.22
N TYR A 95 -9.80 -6.72 -1.54
CA TYR A 95 -8.93 -7.38 -2.51
C TYR A 95 -8.15 -8.56 -1.89
N HIS A 96 -7.91 -8.52 -0.57
CA HIS A 96 -7.29 -9.60 0.19
C HIS A 96 -8.09 -9.91 1.47
N PRO A 97 -9.21 -10.65 1.34
CA PRO A 97 -10.08 -10.98 2.47
C PRO A 97 -9.46 -11.98 3.48
N GLY A 98 -8.18 -12.35 3.31
CA GLY A 98 -7.52 -13.45 4.03
C GLY A 98 -7.23 -13.18 5.51
N GLU A 99 -7.15 -11.93 5.95
CA GLU A 99 -6.92 -11.59 7.36
C GLU A 99 -7.67 -10.31 7.72
N THR A 100 -9.00 -10.35 7.77
CA THR A 100 -9.68 -9.45 8.72
C THR A 100 -9.18 -9.83 10.11
N PRO A 101 -8.50 -8.94 10.87
CA PRO A 101 -8.37 -9.16 12.30
C PRO A 101 -9.80 -9.32 12.80
N GLU A 102 -10.10 -10.44 13.46
CA GLU A 102 -11.41 -10.67 14.06
C GLU A 102 -11.85 -9.36 14.73
N GLN A 103 -12.88 -8.73 14.18
CA GLN A 103 -13.56 -7.66 14.87
C GLN A 103 -14.11 -8.32 16.12
N LYS A 104 -13.37 -8.24 17.23
CA LYS A 104 -13.89 -8.58 18.55
C LYS A 104 -15.22 -7.84 18.64
N PRO A 105 -16.36 -8.56 18.76
CA PRO A 105 -17.65 -7.91 18.81
C PRO A 105 -17.60 -6.91 19.96
N ALA A 106 -17.71 -5.63 19.62
CA ALA A 106 -17.83 -4.58 20.62
C ALA A 106 -19.07 -4.91 21.44
N GLY A 107 -18.85 -5.28 22.70
CA GLY A 107 -19.82 -5.37 23.79
C GLY A 107 -21.20 -5.87 23.38
N GLY A 108 -21.48 -7.15 23.66
CA GLY A 108 -22.84 -7.67 23.64
C GLY A 108 -23.77 -6.72 24.40
N ILE A 109 -24.74 -6.15 23.69
CA ILE A 109 -25.84 -5.43 24.32
C ILE A 109 -26.62 -6.50 25.09
N ILE A 110 -26.52 -6.46 26.42
CA ILE A 110 -27.44 -7.18 27.29
C ILE A 110 -28.80 -6.52 27.10
N ILE A 111 -29.72 -7.22 26.43
CA ILE A 111 -31.15 -6.96 26.57
C ILE A 111 -31.70 -8.11 27.40
N THR A 112 -31.80 -7.90 28.71
CA THR A 112 -32.60 -8.76 29.59
C THR A 112 -34.04 -8.28 29.52
N PRO A 113 -35.05 -9.17 29.41
CA PRO A 113 -36.44 -8.82 29.65
C PRO A 113 -36.71 -8.42 31.11
#